data_AF-A0A6L3XQN9-F1
#
_entry.id   AF-A0A6L3XQN9-F1
#
_cell.length_a   1.000
_cell.length_b   1.000
_cell.length_c   1.000
_cell.angle_alpha   90.00
_cell.angle_beta   90.00
_cell.angle_gamma   90.00
#
_symmetry.space_group_name_H-M   'P 1'
#
loop_
_entity.id
_entity.type
_entity.pdbx_description
1 polymer ?
#
loop_
_entity_poly.entity_id
_entity_poly.type
_entity_poly.pdbx_seq_one_letter_code
_entity_poly.pdbx_strand_id
1 'polypeptide(L)'
;MLVNLCDYKQSVTLIANSGVQFLDFGLTPQDTASNGRFVRKTANGPLLRLDFDLVNGRYTLPAPDGGQPEVVKPESTIPLHDSLTVLDGVWLPIPFLRFNPPRTFVEGPDSLARGQVRKLSPPDAAGNTHRVTVALDSQIAEHATSALSPVENDILNGTRFALAWRDSEVESFLDQTWIDGWLREAFTQFADGVEKRSERELHQAMRSFEYQAHWLNLLSMLGEQLTVPEVKFVTHTLSTPAIPVDLILDVGNTHTCGVIIEDHGDANDGLRQTAELQVRSLSEPQFLNEPLFTSRLEFSEARFGKQHFS
;
A
#
# COMPACT_ATOMS: atom_id res chain seq x y z
N MET A 1 -10.57 3.02 -18.25
CA MET A 1 -9.44 2.16 -18.70
C MET A 1 -8.60 1.74 -17.50
N LEU A 2 -7.85 0.63 -17.56
CA LEU A 2 -6.90 0.28 -16.48
C LEU A 2 -5.74 1.28 -16.45
N VAL A 3 -5.22 1.57 -15.25
CA VAL A 3 -3.96 2.30 -15.07
C VAL A 3 -2.82 1.53 -15.75
N ASN A 4 -1.94 2.27 -16.42
CA ASN A 4 -0.71 1.74 -16.98
C ASN A 4 0.28 1.39 -15.86
N LEU A 5 0.82 0.18 -15.90
CA LEU A 5 1.83 -0.25 -14.94
C LEU A 5 3.19 0.36 -15.29
N CYS A 6 3.90 0.80 -14.27
CA CYS A 6 5.28 1.27 -14.38
C CYS A 6 6.25 0.16 -14.00
N ASP A 7 7.36 0.05 -14.73
CA ASP A 7 8.50 -0.75 -14.31
C ASP A 7 9.34 0.07 -13.33
N TYR A 8 9.02 -0.05 -12.04
CA TYR A 8 9.69 0.74 -11.00
C TYR A 8 11.15 0.29 -10.83
N LYS A 9 12.07 1.25 -10.87
CA LYS A 9 13.46 1.05 -10.44
C LYS A 9 13.49 0.76 -8.93
N GLN A 10 14.64 0.29 -8.43
CA GLN A 10 14.84 0.02 -6.99
C GLN A 10 14.50 1.21 -6.07
N SER A 11 14.60 2.45 -6.56
CA SER A 11 14.19 3.65 -5.83
C SER A 11 13.37 4.59 -6.70
N VAL A 12 12.28 5.13 -6.12
CA VAL A 12 11.38 6.12 -6.70
C VAL A 12 11.45 7.42 -5.91
N THR A 13 11.38 8.54 -6.62
CA THR A 13 11.33 9.87 -6.01
C THR A 13 9.89 10.35 -5.97
N LEU A 14 9.45 10.82 -4.80
CA LEU A 14 8.16 11.47 -4.58
C LEU A 14 8.39 12.97 -4.38
N ILE A 15 7.48 13.78 -4.91
CA ILE A 15 7.53 15.23 -4.69
C ILE A 15 6.88 15.56 -3.35
N ALA A 16 7.59 16.26 -2.47
CA ALA A 16 7.05 16.69 -1.19
C ALA A 16 5.90 17.69 -1.36
N ASN A 17 4.89 17.61 -0.48
CA ASN A 17 3.73 18.49 -0.43
C ASN A 17 2.93 18.58 -1.75
N SER A 18 2.87 17.50 -2.51
CA SER A 18 2.13 17.42 -3.78
C SER A 18 0.83 16.59 -3.68
N GLY A 19 0.35 16.33 -2.46
CA GLY A 19 -0.80 15.47 -2.20
C GLY A 19 -0.45 13.98 -2.23
N VAL A 20 -1.40 13.14 -2.65
CA VAL A 20 -1.22 11.68 -2.70
C VAL A 20 -0.59 11.26 -4.03
N GLN A 21 0.49 10.48 -3.97
CA GLN A 21 1.14 9.88 -5.13
C GLN A 21 0.93 8.35 -5.11
N PHE A 22 0.86 7.74 -6.30
CA PHE A 22 0.48 6.34 -6.44
C PHE A 22 1.61 5.48 -7.02
N LEU A 23 1.76 4.26 -6.48
CA LEU A 23 2.50 3.18 -7.10
C LEU A 23 1.55 2.05 -7.50
N ASP A 24 1.56 1.66 -8.77
CA ASP A 24 0.61 0.69 -9.32
C ASP A 24 1.32 -0.56 -9.84
N PHE A 25 0.84 -1.72 -9.40
CA PHE A 25 1.39 -3.02 -9.73
C PHE A 25 0.31 -3.95 -10.27
N GLY A 26 0.72 -4.88 -11.12
CA GLY A 26 -0.07 -6.04 -11.51
C GLY A 26 0.59 -7.31 -10.99
N LEU A 27 -0.20 -8.25 -10.50
CA LEU A 27 0.30 -9.59 -10.19
C LEU A 27 -0.76 -10.68 -10.39
N THR A 28 -0.29 -11.91 -10.45
CA THR A 28 -1.10 -13.11 -10.24
C THR A 28 -0.58 -13.82 -8.99
N PRO A 29 -1.26 -13.64 -7.83
CA PRO A 29 -0.79 -14.14 -6.54
C PRO A 29 -0.50 -15.65 -6.58
N GLN A 30 0.63 -16.04 -6.01
CA GLN A 30 1.04 -17.44 -5.89
C GLN A 30 0.99 -17.88 -4.43
N ASP A 31 0.56 -19.13 -4.20
CA ASP A 31 0.70 -19.76 -2.89
C ASP A 31 2.10 -20.36 -2.73
N THR A 32 2.73 -20.09 -1.58
CA THR A 32 3.97 -20.73 -1.16
C THR A 32 3.72 -21.66 0.03
N ALA A 33 4.69 -22.51 0.36
CA ALA A 33 4.56 -23.43 1.49
C ALA A 33 4.47 -22.71 2.86
N SER A 34 5.03 -21.50 2.98
CA SER A 34 4.99 -20.67 4.18
C SER A 34 3.75 -19.76 4.26
N ASN A 35 3.09 -19.48 3.14
CA ASN A 35 1.94 -18.58 3.13
C ASN A 35 0.84 -19.03 4.10
N GLY A 36 0.30 -18.07 4.85
CA GLY A 36 -0.90 -18.31 5.64
C GLY A 36 -0.71 -19.23 6.83
N ARG A 37 0.46 -19.25 7.46
CA ARG A 37 0.75 -20.06 8.65
C ARG A 37 1.18 -19.15 9.78
N PHE A 38 0.44 -19.21 10.89
CA PHE A 38 0.63 -18.24 11.97
C PHE A 38 0.68 -18.90 13.33
N VAL A 39 1.36 -18.21 14.24
CA VAL A 39 1.37 -18.47 15.68
C VAL A 39 1.24 -17.15 16.42
N ARG A 40 0.74 -17.17 17.65
CA ARG A 40 0.69 -15.96 18.47
C ARG A 40 2.00 -15.78 19.21
N LYS A 41 2.54 -14.56 19.22
CA LYS A 41 3.76 -14.24 20.00
C LYS A 41 3.54 -14.48 21.51
N THR A 42 2.38 -14.06 22.01
CA THR A 42 1.88 -14.34 23.37
C THR A 42 0.37 -14.49 23.32
N ALA A 43 -0.29 -14.85 24.43
CA ALA A 43 -1.75 -15.02 24.46
C ALA A 43 -2.55 -13.81 23.94
N ASN A 44 -2.03 -12.59 24.13
CA ASN A 44 -2.62 -11.33 23.67
C ASN A 44 -1.71 -10.56 22.70
N GLY A 45 -0.60 -11.14 22.27
CA GLY A 45 0.36 -10.50 21.37
C GLY A 45 -0.03 -10.68 19.90
N PRO A 46 0.65 -9.97 18.98
CA PRO A 46 0.36 -10.07 17.56
C PRO A 46 0.62 -11.48 17.02
N LEU A 47 0.02 -11.77 15.87
CA LEU A 47 0.39 -12.94 15.07
C LEU A 47 1.77 -12.78 14.46
N LEU A 48 2.51 -13.89 14.45
CA LEU A 48 3.78 -14.07 13.76
C LEU A 48 3.56 -15.03 12.59
N ARG A 49 4.16 -14.73 11.43
CA ARG A 49 4.12 -15.57 10.25
C ARG A 49 5.26 -16.59 10.34
N LEU A 50 4.94 -17.85 10.03
CA LEU A 50 5.93 -18.90 9.98
C LEU A 50 6.61 -18.96 8.61
N ASP A 51 7.93 -19.11 8.62
CA ASP A 51 8.68 -19.54 7.44
C ASP A 51 8.61 -21.07 7.30
N PHE A 52 9.04 -21.57 6.14
CA PHE A 52 9.07 -23.01 5.85
C PHE A 52 10.46 -23.46 5.43
N ASP A 53 11.05 -24.33 6.26
CA ASP A 53 12.29 -25.02 5.93
C ASP A 53 11.98 -26.14 4.93
N LEU A 54 12.27 -25.88 3.65
CA LEU A 54 12.09 -26.84 2.55
C LEU A 54 12.94 -28.11 2.70
N VAL A 55 14.10 -28.02 3.36
CA VAL A 55 15.03 -29.16 3.51
C VAL A 55 14.49 -30.15 4.53
N ASN A 56 14.04 -29.65 5.67
CA ASN A 56 13.57 -30.49 6.77
C ASN A 56 12.04 -30.70 6.77
N GLY A 57 11.30 -29.97 5.93
CA GLY A 57 9.84 -30.04 5.82
C GLY A 57 9.13 -29.55 7.08
N ARG A 58 9.64 -28.49 7.72
CA ARG A 58 9.16 -27.98 9.00
C ARG A 58 8.92 -26.48 8.94
N TYR A 59 7.95 -26.02 9.72
CA TYR A 59 7.74 -24.59 9.91
C TYR A 59 8.67 -24.04 10.97
N THR A 60 9.11 -22.80 10.78
CA THR A 60 10.08 -22.15 11.65
C THR A 60 9.72 -20.69 11.92
N LEU A 61 10.07 -20.21 13.10
CA LEU A 61 10.17 -18.78 13.38
C LEU A 61 11.63 -18.34 13.25
N PRO A 62 11.92 -17.23 12.54
CA PRO A 62 13.25 -16.63 12.54
C PRO A 62 13.66 -16.27 13.97
N ALA A 63 14.88 -16.64 14.35
CA ALA A 63 15.42 -16.17 15.61
C ALA A 63 15.91 -14.71 15.51
N PRO A 64 15.85 -13.93 16.60
CA PRO A 64 16.53 -12.64 16.68
C PRO A 64 18.02 -12.77 16.35
N ASP A 65 18.59 -11.71 15.76
CA ASP A 65 20.04 -11.54 15.54
C ASP A 65 20.73 -12.68 14.76
N GLY A 66 19.99 -13.40 13.91
CA GLY A 66 20.54 -14.47 13.08
C GLY A 66 20.84 -15.77 13.85
N GLY A 67 20.20 -15.97 15.01
CA GLY A 67 20.21 -17.23 15.74
C GLY A 67 19.60 -18.40 14.95
N GLN A 68 19.62 -19.59 15.56
CA GLN A 68 18.97 -20.77 14.96
C GLN A 68 17.45 -20.60 14.97
N PRO A 69 16.76 -20.76 13.82
CA PRO A 69 15.30 -20.69 13.76
C PRO A 69 14.63 -21.69 14.71
N GLU A 70 13.56 -21.27 15.37
CA GLU A 70 12.79 -22.14 16.25
C GLU A 70 11.81 -22.96 15.40
N VAL A 71 11.80 -24.29 15.58
CA VAL A 71 10.82 -25.16 14.92
C VAL A 71 9.50 -25.08 15.67
N VAL A 72 8.44 -24.62 14.98
CA VAL A 72 7.13 -24.39 15.58
C VAL A 72 6.04 -24.98 14.70
N LYS A 73 4.93 -25.44 15.27
CA LYS A 73 3.75 -25.85 14.50
C LYS A 73 2.79 -24.66 14.35
N PRO A 74 2.17 -24.46 13.17
CA PRO A 74 1.15 -23.43 13.00
C PRO A 74 0.00 -23.62 14.00
N GLU A 75 -0.41 -22.54 14.67
CA GLU A 75 -1.62 -22.50 15.50
C GLU A 75 -2.85 -22.24 14.64
N SER A 76 -2.69 -21.45 13.58
CA SER A 76 -3.74 -21.16 12.60
C SER A 76 -3.21 -21.26 11.18
N THR A 77 -4.14 -21.48 10.26
CA THR A 77 -3.87 -21.59 8.83
C THR A 77 -4.95 -20.84 8.07
N ILE A 78 -4.55 -19.76 7.39
CA ILE A 78 -5.43 -18.90 6.60
C ILE A 78 -4.80 -18.75 5.22
N PRO A 79 -5.30 -19.45 4.19
CA PRO A 79 -4.81 -19.34 2.82
C PRO A 79 -4.78 -17.90 2.28
N LEU A 80 -3.84 -17.60 1.38
CA LEU A 80 -3.75 -16.27 0.77
C LEU A 80 -5.00 -15.92 -0.04
N HIS A 81 -5.61 -16.89 -0.72
CA HIS A 81 -6.83 -16.65 -1.52
C HIS A 81 -8.03 -16.20 -0.68
N ASP A 82 -8.15 -16.68 0.57
CA ASP A 82 -9.17 -16.23 1.51
C ASP A 82 -8.92 -14.77 1.89
N SER A 83 -7.67 -14.41 2.21
CA SER A 83 -7.29 -13.01 2.47
C SER A 83 -7.56 -12.07 1.31
N LEU A 84 -7.27 -12.50 0.09
CA LEU A 84 -7.55 -11.72 -1.13
C LEU A 84 -9.05 -11.51 -1.35
N THR A 85 -9.88 -12.43 -0.87
CA THR A 85 -11.34 -12.33 -0.95
C THR A 85 -11.90 -11.41 0.15
N VAL A 86 -11.43 -11.59 1.39
CA VAL A 86 -11.85 -10.79 2.56
C VAL A 86 -11.50 -9.32 2.40
N LEU A 87 -10.35 -9.02 1.79
CA LEU A 87 -9.80 -7.66 1.70
C LEU A 87 -9.86 -7.07 0.28
N ASP A 88 -10.62 -7.67 -0.64
CA ASP A 88 -10.75 -7.20 -2.02
C ASP A 88 -11.32 -5.77 -2.10
N GLY A 89 -10.54 -4.84 -2.67
CA GLY A 89 -10.92 -3.44 -2.79
C GLY A 89 -10.91 -2.63 -1.49
N VAL A 90 -10.41 -3.20 -0.38
CA VAL A 90 -10.34 -2.49 0.90
C VAL A 90 -9.02 -1.72 0.99
N TRP A 91 -9.11 -0.41 1.24
CA TRP A 91 -7.93 0.39 1.60
C TRP A 91 -7.47 0.05 3.01
N LEU A 92 -6.20 -0.32 3.15
CA LEU A 92 -5.59 -0.73 4.40
C LEU A 92 -4.30 0.06 4.67
N PRO A 93 -3.95 0.31 5.94
CA PRO A 93 -2.64 0.86 6.28
C PRO A 93 -1.54 -0.13 5.90
N ILE A 94 -0.46 0.38 5.30
CA ILE A 94 0.72 -0.40 4.94
C ILE A 94 1.96 0.32 5.51
N PRO A 95 2.89 -0.39 6.17
CA PRO A 95 4.02 0.23 6.84
C PRO A 95 5.13 0.57 5.83
N PHE A 96 5.12 1.82 5.36
CA PHE A 96 6.27 2.42 4.69
C PHE A 96 7.10 3.17 5.73
N LEU A 97 8.09 2.50 6.28
CA LEU A 97 8.89 3.00 7.40
C LEU A 97 10.23 3.54 6.91
N ARG A 98 10.84 4.42 7.71
CA ARG A 98 12.20 4.90 7.46
C ARG A 98 13.16 3.72 7.36
N PHE A 99 13.99 3.73 6.33
CA PHE A 99 14.81 2.60 5.92
C PHE A 99 16.29 2.98 5.80
N ASN A 100 17.13 2.18 6.45
CA ASN A 100 18.58 2.21 6.32
C ASN A 100 19.06 0.86 5.74
N PRO A 101 19.88 0.86 4.68
CA PRO A 101 20.49 -0.37 4.16
C PRO A 101 21.32 -1.08 5.25
N PRO A 102 21.40 -2.43 5.24
CA PRO A 102 20.87 -3.34 4.23
C PRO A 102 19.38 -3.71 4.40
N ARG A 103 18.82 -3.68 5.63
CA ARG A 103 17.38 -3.81 5.91
C ARG A 103 17.04 -3.44 7.35
N THR A 104 17.39 -2.23 7.76
CA THR A 104 17.10 -1.73 9.10
C THR A 104 16.00 -0.68 9.02
N PHE A 105 14.93 -0.88 9.77
CA PHE A 105 13.81 0.06 9.84
C PHE A 105 13.84 0.88 11.12
N VAL A 106 13.35 2.11 11.03
CA VAL A 106 13.10 2.99 12.17
C VAL A 106 11.61 3.26 12.23
N GLU A 107 11.04 3.30 13.43
CA GLU A 107 9.61 3.50 13.64
C GLU A 107 9.11 4.84 13.05
N GLY A 108 7.89 4.79 12.53
CA GLY A 108 7.27 5.87 11.80
C GLY A 108 7.91 6.15 10.44
N PRO A 109 7.20 6.87 9.57
CA PRO A 109 5.83 7.33 9.71
C PRO A 109 4.79 6.20 9.56
N ASP A 110 3.80 6.18 10.44
CA ASP A 110 2.78 5.13 10.56
C ASP A 110 1.57 5.41 9.65
N SER A 111 1.37 6.64 9.18
CA SER A 111 0.27 7.00 8.26
C SER A 111 0.73 7.35 6.85
N LEU A 112 1.99 7.11 6.49
CA LEU A 112 2.55 7.47 5.19
C LEU A 112 1.86 6.75 4.01
N ALA A 113 1.50 5.47 4.17
CA ALA A 113 0.99 4.67 3.06
C ALA A 113 -0.34 3.96 3.36
N ARG A 114 -1.14 3.84 2.30
CA ARG A 114 -2.31 2.98 2.20
C ARG A 114 -2.16 2.08 0.99
N GLY A 115 -2.66 0.86 1.05
CA GLY A 115 -2.71 -0.03 -0.11
C GLY A 115 -4.08 -0.63 -0.32
N GLN A 116 -4.39 -0.90 -1.58
CA GLN A 116 -5.56 -1.63 -2.00
C GLN A 116 -5.15 -2.73 -2.97
N VAL A 117 -5.66 -3.94 -2.75
CA VAL A 117 -5.55 -5.06 -3.70
C VAL A 117 -6.92 -5.26 -4.31
N ARG A 118 -6.99 -5.37 -5.63
CA ARG A 118 -8.24 -5.57 -6.35
C ARG A 118 -8.14 -6.70 -7.37
N LYS A 119 -9.04 -7.67 -7.27
CA LYS A 119 -9.22 -8.71 -8.27
C LYS A 119 -9.83 -8.12 -9.54
N LEU A 120 -9.24 -8.47 -10.68
CA LEU A 120 -9.76 -8.10 -11.99
C LEU A 120 -10.79 -9.13 -12.47
N SER A 121 -11.85 -8.66 -13.14
CA SER A 121 -12.86 -9.54 -13.74
C SER A 121 -12.25 -10.39 -14.88
N PRO A 122 -11.71 -9.79 -15.96
CA PRO A 122 -10.72 -10.44 -16.80
C PRO A 122 -9.29 -10.07 -16.36
N PRO A 123 -8.30 -10.97 -16.51
CA PRO A 123 -6.89 -10.59 -16.37
C PRO A 123 -6.53 -9.43 -17.32
N ASP A 124 -5.52 -8.65 -16.95
CA ASP A 124 -5.01 -7.59 -17.82
C ASP A 124 -4.26 -8.15 -19.05
N ALA A 125 -3.80 -7.26 -19.93
CA ALA A 125 -3.08 -7.66 -21.15
C ALA A 125 -1.78 -8.44 -20.89
N ALA A 126 -1.20 -8.32 -19.69
CA ALA A 126 -0.02 -9.07 -19.26
C ALA A 126 -0.37 -10.36 -18.50
N GLY A 127 -1.66 -10.69 -18.36
CA GLY A 127 -2.14 -11.88 -17.65
C GLY A 127 -2.22 -11.72 -16.13
N ASN A 128 -2.07 -10.50 -15.60
CA ASN A 128 -2.22 -10.25 -14.18
C ASN A 128 -3.69 -10.36 -13.79
N THR A 129 -3.97 -11.11 -12.73
CA THR A 129 -5.33 -11.31 -12.21
C THR A 129 -5.72 -10.29 -11.16
N HIS A 130 -4.75 -9.59 -10.57
CA HIS A 130 -4.96 -8.59 -9.54
C HIS A 130 -4.19 -7.30 -9.85
N ARG A 131 -4.74 -6.18 -9.40
CA ARG A 131 -4.10 -4.86 -9.34
C ARG A 131 -3.80 -4.52 -7.89
N VAL A 132 -2.65 -3.92 -7.66
CA VAL A 132 -2.29 -3.35 -6.36
C VAL A 132 -1.99 -1.88 -6.56
N THR A 133 -2.65 -1.04 -5.79
CA THR A 133 -2.31 0.38 -5.72
C THR A 133 -1.82 0.71 -4.32
N VAL A 134 -0.64 1.31 -4.23
CA VAL A 134 -0.11 1.94 -3.03
C VAL A 134 -0.27 3.45 -3.16
N ALA A 135 -0.98 4.06 -2.22
CA ALA A 135 -1.14 5.50 -2.09
C ALA A 135 -0.18 6.01 -1.01
N LEU A 136 0.64 7.01 -1.35
CA LEU A 136 1.64 7.63 -0.48
C LEU A 136 1.27 9.09 -0.26
N ASP A 137 1.06 9.47 0.99
CA ASP A 137 0.86 10.87 1.36
C ASP A 137 2.21 11.60 1.37
N SER A 138 2.34 12.60 0.51
CA SER A 138 3.57 13.39 0.42
C SER A 138 3.61 14.62 1.32
N GLN A 139 2.59 14.82 2.17
CA GLN A 139 2.59 15.91 3.14
C GLN A 139 3.75 15.76 4.13
N ILE A 140 4.53 16.83 4.25
CA ILE A 140 5.66 16.92 5.18
C ILE A 140 5.21 17.70 6.40
N ALA A 141 5.39 17.12 7.58
CA ALA A 141 5.08 17.81 8.82
C ALA A 141 6.15 18.87 9.14
N GLU A 142 5.70 20.10 9.44
CA GLU A 142 6.57 21.21 9.88
C GLU A 142 7.19 20.96 11.27
N HIS A 143 6.51 20.19 12.12
CA HIS A 143 6.94 19.90 13.49
C HIS A 143 7.11 18.40 13.71
N ALA A 144 8.06 18.03 14.55
CA ALA A 144 8.43 16.65 14.88
C ALA A 144 7.41 15.92 15.78
N THR A 145 6.10 16.05 15.53
CA THR A 145 5.12 15.06 16.02
C THR A 145 5.33 13.79 15.20
N SER A 146 6.35 13.02 15.60
CA SER A 146 7.26 12.27 14.72
C SER A 146 6.76 10.93 14.19
N ALA A 147 5.52 10.53 14.49
CA ALA A 147 5.06 9.18 14.21
C ALA A 147 4.16 9.07 12.97
N LEU A 148 3.52 10.13 12.48
CA LEU A 148 2.46 9.96 11.45
C LEU A 148 2.93 10.28 10.03
N SER A 149 3.72 11.34 9.85
CA SER A 149 4.14 11.82 8.53
C SER A 149 5.67 11.98 8.43
N PRO A 150 6.24 11.96 7.22
CA PRO A 150 7.62 12.40 7.00
C PRO A 150 7.83 13.84 7.50
N VAL A 151 9.07 14.16 7.90
CA VAL A 151 9.46 15.48 8.39
C VAL A 151 10.54 16.11 7.50
N GLU A 152 10.78 17.41 7.65
CA GLU A 152 11.78 18.14 6.84
C GLU A 152 13.18 17.50 6.90
N ASN A 153 13.58 17.01 8.08
CA ASN A 153 14.86 16.30 8.25
C ASN A 153 14.97 15.03 7.40
N ASP A 154 13.85 14.36 7.08
CA ASP A 154 13.88 13.19 6.20
C ASP A 154 14.30 13.59 4.78
N ILE A 155 13.87 14.75 4.30
CA ILE A 155 14.23 15.27 2.99
C ILE A 155 15.69 15.70 2.98
N LEU A 156 16.10 16.49 3.98
CA LEU A 156 17.47 17.02 4.08
C LEU A 156 18.52 15.92 4.16
N ASN A 157 18.22 14.82 4.86
CA ASN A 157 19.12 13.67 4.99
C ASN A 157 19.03 12.68 3.82
N GLY A 158 18.08 12.87 2.89
CA GLY A 158 17.80 11.91 1.82
C GLY A 158 17.31 10.56 2.36
N THR A 159 16.60 10.57 3.49
CA THR A 159 16.01 9.39 4.12
C THR A 159 15.15 8.65 3.11
N ARG A 160 15.32 7.32 3.07
CA ARG A 160 14.49 6.43 2.26
C ARG A 160 13.41 5.80 3.12
N PHE A 161 12.30 5.46 2.50
CA PHE A 161 11.22 4.72 3.12
C PHE A 161 10.97 3.46 2.31
N ALA A 162 10.69 2.35 2.96
CA ALA A 162 10.44 1.09 2.28
C ALA A 162 9.32 0.30 2.95
N LEU A 163 8.73 -0.63 2.21
CA LEU A 163 7.75 -1.57 2.73
C LEU A 163 8.40 -2.48 3.78
N ALA A 164 7.99 -2.32 5.03
CA ALA A 164 8.19 -3.29 6.10
C ALA A 164 7.14 -4.41 5.97
N TRP A 165 7.54 -5.67 6.15
CA TRP A 165 6.60 -6.79 6.01
C TRP A 165 6.99 -8.03 6.80
N ARG A 166 8.21 -8.09 7.34
CA ARG A 166 8.62 -9.19 8.22
C ARG A 166 8.10 -8.95 9.63
N ASP A 167 7.86 -10.01 10.38
CA ASP A 167 7.30 -9.96 11.72
C ASP A 167 8.02 -8.94 12.65
N SER A 168 9.36 -8.97 12.67
CA SER A 168 10.17 -8.06 13.48
C SER A 168 10.09 -6.59 13.04
N GLU A 169 9.67 -6.33 11.80
CA GLU A 169 9.58 -4.99 11.23
C GLU A 169 8.20 -4.36 11.44
N VAL A 170 7.16 -5.17 11.63
CA VAL A 170 5.76 -4.70 11.72
C VAL A 170 5.18 -4.78 13.12
N GLU A 171 5.91 -5.31 14.11
CA GLU A 171 5.43 -5.50 15.48
C GLU A 171 4.90 -4.20 16.09
N SER A 172 5.71 -3.13 16.14
CA SER A 172 5.28 -1.86 16.74
C SER A 172 4.22 -1.12 15.93
N PHE A 173 4.12 -1.42 14.63
CA PHE A 173 3.03 -0.93 13.78
C PHE A 173 1.70 -1.58 14.13
N LEU A 174 1.69 -2.90 14.38
CA LEU A 174 0.50 -3.64 14.82
C LEU A 174 0.05 -3.26 16.23
N ASP A 175 0.95 -2.80 17.09
CA ASP A 175 0.64 -2.31 18.43
C ASP A 175 -0.11 -0.96 18.45
N GLN A 176 -0.14 -0.25 17.31
CA GLN A 176 -0.92 0.98 17.18
C GLN A 176 -2.41 0.69 17.28
N THR A 177 -3.10 1.30 18.24
CA THR A 177 -4.52 1.06 18.52
C THR A 177 -5.42 1.35 17.31
N TRP A 178 -5.07 2.36 16.50
CA TRP A 178 -5.81 2.72 15.30
C TRP A 178 -5.61 1.71 14.16
N ILE A 179 -4.43 1.06 14.08
CA ILE A 179 -4.18 -0.04 13.14
C ILE A 179 -5.03 -1.25 13.52
N ASP A 180 -4.94 -1.72 14.78
CA ASP A 180 -5.71 -2.86 15.26
C ASP A 180 -7.22 -2.62 15.07
N GLY A 181 -7.71 -1.44 15.44
CA GLY A 181 -9.10 -1.02 15.25
C GLY A 181 -9.54 -1.06 13.79
N TRP A 182 -8.73 -0.53 12.87
CA TRP A 182 -9.03 -0.54 11.44
C TRP A 182 -9.10 -1.96 10.90
N LEU A 183 -8.11 -2.81 11.20
CA LEU A 183 -8.08 -4.19 10.71
C LEU A 183 -9.28 -5.00 11.23
N ARG A 184 -9.64 -4.83 12.51
CA ARG A 184 -10.86 -5.44 13.08
C ARG A 184 -12.12 -4.97 12.37
N GLU A 185 -12.26 -3.67 12.13
CA GLU A 185 -13.45 -3.12 11.46
C GLU A 185 -13.55 -3.63 10.01
N ALA A 186 -12.45 -3.62 9.26
CA ALA A 186 -12.41 -4.13 7.89
C ALA A 186 -12.85 -5.59 7.83
N PHE A 187 -12.30 -6.44 8.70
CA PHE A 187 -12.70 -7.84 8.77
C PHE A 187 -14.16 -8.02 9.21
N THR A 188 -14.60 -7.29 10.23
CA THR A 188 -15.98 -7.42 10.77
C THR A 188 -17.01 -7.06 9.70
N GLN A 189 -16.74 -6.03 8.90
CA GLN A 189 -17.63 -5.63 7.81
C GLN A 189 -17.79 -6.73 6.74
N PHE A 190 -16.69 -7.43 6.42
CA PHE A 190 -16.75 -8.57 5.52
C PHE A 190 -17.48 -9.76 6.17
N ALA A 191 -17.10 -10.12 7.39
CA ALA A 191 -17.64 -11.27 8.11
C ALA A 191 -19.17 -11.15 8.34
N ASP A 192 -19.66 -9.96 8.70
CA ASP A 192 -21.09 -9.73 8.92
C ASP A 192 -21.84 -9.48 7.61
N GLY A 193 -21.28 -8.65 6.72
CA GLY A 193 -21.96 -8.21 5.51
C GLY A 193 -22.00 -9.25 4.39
N VAL A 194 -20.90 -9.99 4.23
CA VAL A 194 -20.70 -10.94 3.11
C VAL A 194 -20.88 -12.37 3.59
N GLU A 195 -20.10 -12.81 4.59
CA GLU A 195 -20.18 -14.19 5.10
C GLU A 195 -21.39 -14.43 6.01
N LYS A 196 -21.92 -13.36 6.61
CA LYS A 196 -23.01 -13.41 7.60
C LYS A 196 -22.71 -14.35 8.76
N ARG A 197 -21.47 -14.33 9.26
CA ARG A 197 -21.05 -15.13 10.42
C ARG A 197 -21.93 -14.82 11.62
N SER A 198 -22.23 -15.84 12.42
CA SER A 198 -22.90 -15.65 13.71
C SER A 198 -21.99 -14.89 14.68
N GLU A 199 -22.58 -14.23 15.69
CA GLU A 199 -21.82 -13.56 16.76
C GLU A 199 -20.80 -14.50 17.43
N ARG A 200 -21.14 -15.79 17.58
CA ARG A 200 -20.24 -16.80 18.15
C ARG A 200 -19.02 -17.04 17.27
N GLU A 201 -19.22 -17.16 15.96
CA GLU A 201 -18.15 -17.37 14.99
C GLU A 201 -17.26 -16.13 14.89
N LEU A 202 -17.86 -14.93 14.84
CA LEU A 202 -17.12 -13.67 14.84
C LEU A 202 -16.28 -13.50 16.12
N HIS A 203 -16.83 -13.79 17.30
CA HIS A 203 -16.07 -13.76 18.55
C HIS A 203 -14.89 -14.75 18.55
N GLN A 204 -15.05 -15.94 17.95
CA GLN A 204 -13.97 -16.90 17.81
C GLN A 204 -12.88 -16.41 16.85
N ALA A 205 -13.27 -15.82 15.71
CA ALA A 205 -12.36 -15.21 14.73
C ALA A 205 -11.54 -14.07 15.36
N MET A 206 -12.19 -13.19 16.14
CA MET A 206 -11.53 -12.10 16.87
C MET A 206 -10.51 -12.61 17.89
N ARG A 207 -10.86 -13.67 18.64
CA ARG A 207 -9.96 -14.28 19.62
C ARG A 207 -8.76 -14.99 19.01
N SER A 208 -8.88 -15.44 17.76
CA SER A 208 -7.81 -16.10 17.02
C SER A 208 -7.01 -15.15 16.13
N PHE A 209 -7.31 -13.83 16.18
CA PHE A 209 -6.62 -12.80 15.41
C PHE A 209 -6.71 -13.01 13.88
N GLU A 210 -7.82 -13.59 13.40
CA GLU A 210 -8.03 -13.87 11.96
C GLU A 210 -7.89 -12.60 11.09
N TYR A 211 -8.35 -11.45 11.59
CA TYR A 211 -8.19 -10.16 10.94
C TYR A 211 -6.72 -9.76 10.71
N GLN A 212 -5.82 -10.04 11.66
CA GLN A 212 -4.37 -9.77 11.51
C GLN A 212 -3.76 -10.73 10.48
N ALA A 213 -4.15 -12.00 10.51
CA ALA A 213 -3.64 -12.99 9.55
C ALA A 213 -3.97 -12.61 8.10
N HIS A 214 -5.17 -12.08 7.84
CA HIS A 214 -5.51 -11.60 6.51
C HIS A 214 -4.60 -10.46 6.05
N TRP A 215 -4.34 -9.49 6.91
CA TRP A 215 -3.45 -8.36 6.60
C TRP A 215 -1.98 -8.80 6.44
N LEU A 216 -1.47 -9.67 7.32
CA LEU A 216 -0.11 -10.22 7.23
C LEU A 216 0.11 -11.03 5.94
N ASN A 217 -0.90 -11.78 5.48
CA ASN A 217 -0.86 -12.45 4.18
C ASN A 217 -0.70 -11.45 3.04
N LEU A 218 -1.42 -10.33 3.06
CA LEU A 218 -1.25 -9.29 2.05
C LEU A 218 0.14 -8.68 2.11
N LEU A 219 0.65 -8.32 3.30
CA LEU A 219 2.00 -7.75 3.42
C LEU A 219 3.09 -8.69 2.93
N SER A 220 3.03 -9.97 3.30
CA SER A 220 3.99 -10.98 2.84
C SER A 220 3.90 -11.15 1.32
N MET A 221 2.70 -11.19 0.74
CA MET A 221 2.53 -11.20 -0.72
C MET A 221 3.17 -9.97 -1.39
N LEU A 222 2.94 -8.77 -0.86
CA LEU A 222 3.55 -7.55 -1.39
C LEU A 222 5.08 -7.56 -1.26
N GLY A 223 5.61 -8.06 -0.15
CA GLY A 223 7.04 -8.11 0.12
C GLY A 223 7.81 -9.19 -0.64
N GLU A 224 7.15 -10.31 -0.97
CA GLU A 224 7.79 -11.47 -1.60
C GLU A 224 7.52 -11.57 -3.11
N GLN A 225 6.35 -11.09 -3.58
CA GLN A 225 5.90 -11.30 -4.97
C GLN A 225 5.93 -10.02 -5.81
N LEU A 226 6.17 -8.86 -5.19
CA LEU A 226 6.35 -7.59 -5.90
C LEU A 226 7.72 -7.00 -5.63
N THR A 227 8.25 -6.28 -6.62
CA THR A 227 9.42 -5.40 -6.41
C THR A 227 8.90 -4.03 -5.99
N VAL A 228 8.49 -3.91 -4.72
CA VAL A 228 8.04 -2.62 -4.16
C VAL A 228 9.28 -1.74 -3.94
N PRO A 229 9.38 -0.56 -4.59
CA PRO A 229 10.58 0.25 -4.53
C PRO A 229 10.74 0.97 -3.20
N GLU A 230 11.97 1.33 -2.87
CA GLU A 230 12.23 2.35 -1.86
C GLU A 230 11.75 3.71 -2.37
N VAL A 231 11.13 4.51 -1.54
CA VAL A 231 10.72 5.87 -1.88
C VAL A 231 11.56 6.89 -1.12
N LYS A 232 11.81 8.04 -1.75
CA LYS A 232 12.41 9.20 -1.09
C LYS A 232 11.67 10.46 -1.49
N PHE A 233 11.62 11.43 -0.61
CA PHE A 233 11.02 12.72 -0.90
C PHE A 233 12.06 13.70 -1.43
N VAL A 234 11.66 14.51 -2.41
CA VAL A 234 12.42 15.68 -2.86
C VAL A 234 11.54 16.91 -2.85
N THR A 235 12.18 18.06 -2.68
CA THR A 235 11.57 19.37 -2.89
C THR A 235 12.26 20.08 -4.05
N HIS A 236 11.66 21.15 -4.55
CA HIS A 236 12.29 22.00 -5.54
C HIS A 236 13.56 22.63 -4.95
N THR A 237 14.59 22.76 -5.77
CA THR A 237 15.84 23.43 -5.42
C THR A 237 16.20 24.45 -6.49
N LEU A 238 17.20 25.29 -6.26
CA LEU A 238 17.67 26.22 -7.28
C LEU A 238 18.21 25.50 -8.54
N SER A 239 18.78 24.29 -8.38
CA SER A 239 19.27 23.48 -9.51
C SER A 239 18.20 22.56 -10.11
N THR A 240 17.07 22.39 -9.43
CA THR A 240 15.93 21.58 -9.89
C THR A 240 14.66 22.30 -9.48
N PRO A 241 14.34 23.43 -10.15
CA PRO A 241 13.17 24.22 -9.81
C PRO A 241 11.89 23.45 -10.13
N ALA A 242 10.79 23.87 -9.50
CA ALA A 242 9.47 23.40 -9.90
C ALA A 242 9.19 23.84 -11.34
N ILE A 243 8.59 22.95 -12.12
CA ILE A 243 8.18 23.23 -13.50
C ILE A 243 6.78 23.86 -13.43
N PRO A 244 6.59 25.11 -13.88
CA PRO A 244 5.25 25.68 -14.05
C PRO A 244 4.45 24.87 -15.05
N VAL A 245 3.15 24.73 -14.78
CA VAL A 245 2.26 23.90 -15.57
C VAL A 245 0.97 24.64 -15.83
N ASP A 246 0.59 24.72 -17.10
CA ASP A 246 -0.72 25.21 -17.54
C ASP A 246 -1.70 24.06 -17.70
N LEU A 247 -2.90 24.22 -17.18
CA LEU A 247 -4.03 23.31 -17.41
C LEU A 247 -5.01 23.97 -18.38
N ILE A 248 -5.17 23.37 -19.56
CA ILE A 248 -6.20 23.74 -20.53
C ILE A 248 -7.33 22.73 -20.43
N LEU A 249 -8.55 23.22 -20.21
CA LEU A 249 -9.76 22.41 -20.21
C LEU A 249 -10.69 22.87 -21.33
N ASP A 250 -11.09 21.95 -22.19
CA ASP A 250 -12.20 22.15 -23.13
C ASP A 250 -13.44 21.43 -22.58
N VAL A 251 -14.36 22.21 -22.03
CA VAL A 251 -15.58 21.72 -21.36
C VAL A 251 -16.75 21.80 -22.32
N GLY A 252 -17.11 20.67 -22.92
CA GLY A 252 -18.30 20.54 -23.76
C GLY A 252 -19.57 20.24 -22.96
N ASN A 253 -20.69 20.10 -23.68
CA ASN A 253 -21.99 19.76 -23.07
C ASN A 253 -22.09 18.29 -22.61
N THR A 254 -21.34 17.40 -23.25
CA THR A 254 -21.33 15.95 -22.97
C THR A 254 -19.98 15.45 -22.54
N HIS A 255 -18.93 15.99 -23.13
CA HIS A 255 -17.57 15.56 -22.91
C HIS A 255 -16.65 16.74 -22.62
N THR A 256 -15.72 16.50 -21.71
CA THR A 256 -14.63 17.38 -21.36
C THR A 256 -13.33 16.68 -21.73
N CYS A 257 -12.38 17.43 -22.27
CA CYS A 257 -10.98 17.01 -22.36
C CYS A 257 -10.09 18.04 -21.67
N GLY A 258 -8.92 17.58 -21.23
CA GLY A 258 -7.93 18.45 -20.61
C GLY A 258 -6.54 18.12 -21.11
N VAL A 259 -5.70 19.14 -21.19
CA VAL A 259 -4.27 19.00 -21.51
C VAL A 259 -3.48 19.79 -20.49
N ILE A 260 -2.43 19.17 -19.99
CA ILE A 260 -1.43 19.73 -19.09
C ILE A 260 -0.21 20.09 -19.94
N ILE A 261 0.28 21.31 -19.84
CA ILE A 261 1.44 21.81 -20.61
C ILE A 261 2.51 22.26 -19.62
N GLU A 262 3.67 21.62 -19.66
CA GLU A 262 4.83 22.03 -18.87
C GLU A 262 5.55 23.21 -19.53
N ASP A 263 5.95 24.19 -18.73
CA ASP A 263 6.78 25.32 -19.17
C ASP A 263 8.22 25.19 -18.67
N HIS A 264 9.12 24.88 -19.59
CA HIS A 264 10.57 24.77 -19.40
C HIS A 264 11.32 26.04 -19.86
N GLY A 265 10.62 27.15 -20.10
CA GLY A 265 11.20 28.42 -20.56
C GLY A 265 11.93 28.28 -21.90
N ASP A 266 13.22 28.62 -21.93
CA ASP A 266 14.04 28.54 -23.15
C ASP A 266 14.24 27.10 -23.66
N ALA A 267 13.98 26.09 -22.81
CA ALA A 267 14.08 24.66 -23.16
C ALA A 267 12.73 24.03 -23.57
N ASN A 268 11.73 24.85 -23.90
CA ASN A 268 10.45 24.36 -24.38
C ASN A 268 10.56 23.59 -25.71
N ASP A 269 10.07 22.34 -25.74
CA ASP A 269 10.06 21.42 -26.88
C ASP A 269 8.61 21.11 -27.34
N GLY A 270 7.78 22.15 -27.36
CA GLY A 270 6.42 22.14 -27.90
C GLY A 270 5.54 21.00 -27.36
N LEU A 271 4.98 20.18 -28.26
CA LEU A 271 4.00 19.12 -27.92
C LEU A 271 4.59 17.98 -27.07
N ARG A 272 5.92 17.84 -26.97
CA ARG A 272 6.54 16.77 -26.16
C ARG A 272 6.42 17.00 -24.67
N GLN A 273 6.10 18.23 -24.27
CA GLN A 273 5.88 18.66 -22.89
C GLN A 273 4.38 18.83 -22.60
N THR A 274 3.55 18.11 -23.36
CA THR A 274 2.10 18.08 -23.15
C THR A 274 1.64 16.69 -22.73
N ALA A 275 0.73 16.64 -21.77
CA ALA A 275 0.12 15.41 -21.28
C ALA A 275 -1.40 15.56 -21.26
N GLU A 276 -2.11 14.51 -21.68
CA GLU A 276 -3.56 14.47 -21.56
C GLU A 276 -3.96 14.37 -20.08
N LEU A 277 -4.98 15.13 -19.69
CA LEU A 277 -5.51 15.07 -18.33
C LEU A 277 -6.24 13.73 -18.13
N GLN A 278 -5.77 12.98 -17.14
CA GLN A 278 -6.39 11.73 -16.70
C GLN A 278 -6.88 11.87 -15.26
N VAL A 279 -8.09 11.39 -15.00
CA VAL A 279 -8.75 11.37 -13.71
C VAL A 279 -8.81 9.93 -13.22
N ARG A 280 -8.23 9.69 -12.05
CA ARG A 280 -8.25 8.39 -11.37
C ARG A 280 -9.47 8.27 -10.47
N SER A 281 -10.16 7.13 -10.52
CA SER A 281 -11.16 6.78 -9.51
C SER A 281 -10.46 6.36 -8.23
N LEU A 282 -10.70 7.03 -7.10
CA LEU A 282 -10.03 6.66 -5.83
C LEU A 282 -10.69 5.48 -5.10
N SER A 283 -11.95 5.19 -5.40
CA SER A 283 -12.65 3.99 -4.93
C SER A 283 -12.22 2.75 -5.71
N GLU A 284 -11.96 2.91 -7.01
CA GLU A 284 -11.45 1.88 -7.91
C GLU A 284 -10.13 2.35 -8.55
N PRO A 285 -9.05 2.45 -7.75
CA PRO A 285 -7.76 3.03 -8.14
C PRO A 285 -7.09 2.36 -9.32
N GLN A 286 -7.48 1.13 -9.66
CA GLN A 286 -7.04 0.44 -10.86
C GLN A 286 -7.54 1.08 -12.16
N PHE A 287 -8.49 2.02 -12.11
CA PHE A 287 -9.07 2.65 -13.28
C PHE A 287 -8.77 4.15 -13.39
N LEU A 288 -8.49 4.56 -14.63
CA LEU A 288 -8.50 5.95 -15.11
C LEU A 288 -9.71 6.15 -16.03
N ASN A 289 -10.16 7.40 -16.13
CA ASN A 289 -11.08 7.82 -17.17
C ASN A 289 -10.46 7.65 -18.57
N GLU A 290 -11.30 7.80 -19.59
CA GLU A 290 -10.81 8.06 -20.94
C GLU A 290 -10.37 9.54 -21.06
N PRO A 291 -9.41 9.87 -21.95
CA PRO A 291 -8.97 11.25 -22.16
C PRO A 291 -10.13 12.23 -22.43
N LEU A 292 -11.14 11.74 -23.13
CA LEU A 292 -12.42 12.40 -23.29
C LEU A 292 -13.39 11.86 -22.23
N PHE A 293 -13.58 12.60 -21.14
CA PHE A 293 -14.43 12.16 -20.02
C PHE A 293 -15.75 12.92 -19.95
N THR A 294 -16.74 12.35 -19.28
CA THR A 294 -18.06 12.96 -19.12
C THR A 294 -17.97 14.34 -18.48
N SER A 295 -18.66 15.34 -19.05
CA SER A 295 -18.80 16.66 -18.42
C SER A 295 -19.70 16.63 -17.19
N ARG A 296 -20.43 15.53 -16.97
CA ARG A 296 -21.16 15.25 -15.73
C ARG A 296 -20.23 14.52 -14.78
N LEU A 297 -19.42 15.29 -14.06
CA LEU A 297 -18.51 14.80 -13.03
C LEU A 297 -18.94 15.39 -11.68
N GLU A 298 -18.96 14.55 -10.65
CA GLU A 298 -19.13 14.99 -9.27
C GLU A 298 -17.88 14.61 -8.50
N PHE A 299 -17.31 15.57 -7.77
CA PHE A 299 -16.19 15.31 -6.89
C PHE A 299 -16.72 14.84 -5.54
N SER A 300 -16.21 13.70 -5.08
CA SER A 300 -16.41 13.21 -3.72
C SER A 300 -15.12 13.39 -2.94
N GLU A 301 -15.24 13.56 -1.64
CA GLU A 301 -14.09 13.57 -0.75
C GLU A 301 -13.32 12.24 -0.87
N ALA A 302 -12.02 12.33 -1.11
CA ALA A 302 -11.17 11.16 -1.23
C ALA A 302 -11.10 10.39 0.09
N ARG A 303 -11.42 9.09 0.06
CA ARG A 303 -11.31 8.22 1.23
C ARG A 303 -10.37 7.06 0.96
N PHE A 304 -9.16 7.13 1.50
CA PHE A 304 -8.20 6.04 1.51
C PHE A 304 -8.42 5.11 2.73
N GLY A 305 -9.69 4.76 2.93
CA GLY A 305 -10.17 3.92 4.02
C GLY A 305 -10.88 4.68 5.14
N LYS A 306 -10.52 4.41 6.39
CA LYS A 306 -11.33 4.74 7.58
C LYS A 306 -10.84 6.02 8.27
N GLN A 307 -11.42 7.17 7.93
CA GLN A 307 -11.02 8.50 8.43
C GLN A 307 -11.08 8.64 9.96
N HIS A 308 -11.91 7.87 10.67
CA HIS A 308 -11.96 7.93 12.13
C HIS A 308 -10.77 7.27 12.83
N PHE A 309 -9.89 6.60 12.07
CA PHE A 309 -8.64 6.03 12.58
C PHE A 309 -7.39 6.85 12.19
N SER A 310 -7.46 7.77 11.22
CA SER A 310 -6.32 8.58 10.77
C SER A 310 -6.74 9.88 10.10
#